data_AF-A0A7K6R747-F1
#
_entry.id   AF-A0A7K6R747-F1
#
_cell.length_a   1.000
_cell.length_b   1.000
_cell.length_c   1.000
_cell.angle_alpha   90.00
_cell.angle_beta   90.00
_cell.angle_gamma   90.00
#
_symmetry.space_group_name_H-M   'P 1'
#
loop_
_entity.id
_entity.type
_entity.pdbx_description
1 polymer ?
#
loop_
_entity_poly.entity_id
_entity_poly.type
_entity_poly.pdbx_seq_one_letter_code
_entity_poly.pdbx_strand_id
1 'polypeptide(L)'
;LFAGVDLLIAVGSIIMILGFLGCCGAVKESRCMLLLFFIGLLLILILQVTGGILGAVYRSQTEAFLNKTLMENVKALQSSTEDSKEFQQKFQEFERKNRCCGLLNGHKDWGNNFESSPLKICQCELEEQSSDLCTEFKGRYIYK
;
A
#
# COMPACT_ATOMS: atom_id res chain seq x y z
N LEU A 1 3.95 -9.56 -3.19
CA LEU A 1 3.69 -9.31 -1.75
C LEU A 1 4.98 -9.24 -0.93
N PHE A 2 5.91 -10.19 -1.08
CA PHE A 2 7.16 -10.25 -0.29
C PHE A 2 8.01 -8.98 -0.33
N ALA A 3 8.24 -8.41 -1.52
CA ALA A 3 9.10 -7.22 -1.67
C ALA A 3 8.66 -5.99 -0.85
N GLY A 4 7.35 -5.81 -0.60
CA GLY A 4 6.86 -4.69 0.20
C GLY A 4 7.09 -4.89 1.70
N VAL A 5 6.90 -6.11 2.19
CA VAL A 5 7.14 -6.47 3.60
C VAL A 5 8.63 -6.39 3.92
N ASP A 6 9.48 -6.92 3.04
CA ASP A 6 10.94 -6.88 3.20
C ASP A 6 11.45 -5.43 3.25
N LEU A 7 10.88 -4.54 2.42
CA LEU A 7 11.20 -3.12 2.43
C LEU A 7 10.79 -2.44 3.74
N LEU A 8 9.60 -2.73 4.25
CA LEU A 8 9.13 -2.18 5.54
C LEU A 8 10.04 -2.61 6.70
N ILE A 9 10.46 -3.88 6.73
CA ILE A 9 11.37 -4.41 7.75
C ILE A 9 12.74 -3.71 7.66
N ALA A 10 13.27 -3.55 6.44
CA ALA A 10 14.55 -2.87 6.22
C ALA A 10 14.49 -1.40 6.67
N VAL A 11 13.46 -0.66 6.26
CA VAL A 11 13.26 0.75 6.63
C VAL A 11 13.11 0.89 8.15
N GLY A 12 12.27 0.05 8.79
CA GLY A 12 12.09 0.06 10.24
C GLY A 12 13.38 -0.20 11.01
N SER A 13 14.20 -1.15 10.53
CA SER A 13 15.51 -1.46 11.15
C SER A 13 16.47 -0.28 11.05
N ILE A 14 16.54 0.41 9.91
CA ILE A 14 17.39 1.60 9.72
C ILE A 14 16.94 2.73 10.66
N ILE A 15 15.63 2.98 10.75
CA ILE A 15 15.07 4.00 11.65
C ILE A 15 15.43 3.70 13.11
N MET A 16 15.32 2.43 13.53
CA MET A 16 15.67 2.02 14.90
C MET A 16 17.16 2.26 15.21
N ILE A 17 18.06 1.91 14.28
CA ILE A 17 19.50 2.12 14.43
C ILE A 17 19.82 3.62 14.53
N LEU A 18 19.26 4.44 13.63
CA LEU A 18 19.48 5.88 13.65
C LEU A 18 18.91 6.52 14.92
N GLY A 19 17.73 6.09 15.36
CA GLY A 19 17.12 6.55 16.61
C GLY A 19 17.98 6.20 17.83
N PHE A 20 18.54 4.99 17.88
CA PHE A 20 19.46 4.58 18.93
C PHE A 20 20.74 5.42 18.93
N LEU A 21 21.36 5.63 17.76
CA LEU A 21 22.57 6.46 17.64
C LEU A 21 22.31 7.91 18.05
N GLY A 22 21.17 8.48 17.66
CA GLY A 22 20.78 9.83 18.05
C GLY A 22 20.54 9.95 19.56
N CYS A 23 19.70 9.07 20.12
CA CYS A 23 19.34 9.09 21.53
C CYS A 23 20.54 8.81 22.44
N CYS A 24 21.25 7.68 22.22
CA CYS A 24 22.43 7.34 23.02
C CYS A 24 23.60 8.29 22.78
N GLY A 25 23.78 8.80 21.56
CA GLY A 25 24.81 9.78 21.24
C GLY A 25 24.63 11.09 22.00
N ALA A 26 23.39 11.56 22.13
CA ALA A 26 23.06 12.74 22.94
C ALA A 26 23.28 12.50 24.43
N VAL A 27 22.75 11.39 24.99
CA VAL A 27 22.87 11.08 26.43
C VAL A 27 24.31 10.85 26.85
N LYS A 28 25.12 10.18 26.02
CA LYS A 28 26.54 9.90 26.32
C LYS A 28 27.49 11.03 25.92
N GLU A 29 26.96 12.16 25.43
CA GLU A 29 27.75 13.27 24.87
C GLU A 29 28.80 12.81 23.84
N SER A 30 28.51 11.71 23.13
CA SER A 30 29.46 11.06 22.24
C SER A 30 29.39 11.70 20.86
N ARG A 31 30.36 12.58 20.59
CA ARG A 31 30.50 13.25 19.28
C ARG A 31 30.55 12.27 18.12
N CYS A 32 31.21 11.12 18.29
CA CYS A 32 31.30 10.09 17.24
C CYS A 32 29.92 9.52 16.88
N MET A 33 29.10 9.17 17.88
CA MET A 33 27.74 8.65 17.64
C MET A 33 26.82 9.69 17.00
N LEU A 34 26.89 10.95 17.45
CA LEU A 34 26.14 12.06 16.87
C LEU A 34 26.56 12.37 15.42
N LEU A 35 27.86 12.29 15.11
CA LEU A 35 28.35 12.43 13.74
C LEU A 35 27.84 11.32 12.83
N LEU A 36 27.86 10.06 13.28
CA LEU A 36 27.30 8.93 12.52
C LEU A 36 25.80 9.12 12.25
N PHE A 37 25.05 9.58 13.24
CA PHE A 37 23.64 9.93 13.07
C PHE A 37 23.44 11.03 12.02
N PHE A 38 24.20 12.12 12.10
CA PHE A 38 24.12 13.23 11.15
C PHE A 38 24.47 12.79 9.71
N ILE A 39 25.56 12.04 9.55
CA ILE A 39 25.97 11.49 8.24
C ILE A 39 24.88 10.56 7.69
N GLY A 40 24.31 9.68 8.52
CA GLY A 40 23.22 8.80 8.13
C GLY A 40 21.99 9.57 7.64
N LEU A 41 21.57 10.60 8.37
CA LEU A 41 20.46 11.47 7.94
C LEU A 41 20.78 12.21 6.64
N LEU A 42 22.00 12.71 6.48
CA LEU A 42 22.43 13.41 5.27
C LEU A 42 22.41 12.48 4.05
N LEU A 43 22.86 11.23 4.19
CA LEU A 43 22.77 10.23 3.13
C LEU A 43 21.31 9.91 2.76
N ILE A 44 20.43 9.75 3.75
CA ILE A 44 18.99 9.55 3.51
C ILE A 44 18.39 10.74 2.76
N LEU A 45 18.78 11.97 3.13
CA LEU A 45 18.31 13.18 2.45
C LEU A 45 18.74 13.20 0.98
N ILE A 46 20.01 12.89 0.70
CA ILE A 46 20.52 12.82 -0.68
C ILE A 46 19.76 11.75 -1.47
N LEU A 47 19.51 10.57 -0.88
CA LEU A 47 18.74 9.50 -1.52
C LEU A 47 17.28 9.90 -1.77
N GLN A 48 16.63 10.58 -0.82
CA GLN A 48 15.25 11.07 -0.98
C GLN A 48 15.14 12.12 -2.08
N VAL A 49 16.05 13.09 -2.12
CA VAL A 49 16.08 14.12 -3.16
C VAL A 49 16.35 13.49 -4.52
N THR A 50 17.32 12.59 -4.61
CA THR A 50 17.63 11.87 -5.86
C THR A 50 16.44 11.04 -6.32
N GLY A 51 15.82 10.28 -5.42
CA GLY A 51 14.61 9.49 -5.72
C GLY A 51 13.43 10.37 -6.14
N GLY A 52 13.24 11.52 -5.51
CA GLY A 52 12.21 12.49 -5.87
C GLY A 52 12.42 13.08 -7.26
N ILE A 53 13.65 13.48 -7.59
CA ILE A 53 14.00 14.00 -8.93
C ILE A 53 13.81 12.91 -9.99
N LEU A 54 14.33 11.70 -9.76
CA LEU A 54 14.17 10.58 -10.69
C LEU A 54 12.70 10.21 -10.88
N GLY A 55 11.91 10.18 -9.81
CA GLY A 55 10.47 9.93 -9.87
C GLY A 55 9.71 11.00 -10.67
N ALA A 56 10.10 12.26 -10.54
CA ALA A 56 9.52 13.36 -11.32
C ALA A 56 9.91 13.29 -12.81
N VAL A 57 11.19 13.03 -13.11
CA VAL A 57 11.69 12.95 -14.49
C VAL A 57 11.11 11.73 -15.22
N TYR A 58 11.04 10.58 -14.56
CA TYR A 58 10.58 9.33 -15.16
C TYR A 58 9.10 9.04 -14.91
N ARG A 59 8.29 10.08 -14.64
CA ARG A 59 6.87 9.94 -14.30
C ARG A 59 6.09 9.04 -15.25
N SER A 60 6.25 9.21 -16.57
CA SER A 60 5.54 8.40 -17.57
C SER A 60 5.92 6.91 -17.51
N GLN A 61 7.19 6.61 -17.25
CA GLN A 61 7.66 5.23 -17.07
C GLN A 61 7.14 4.64 -15.75
N THR A 62 7.13 5.44 -14.69
CA THR A 62 6.57 5.05 -13.39
C THR A 62 5.07 4.76 -13.52
N GLU A 63 4.30 5.61 -14.20
CA GLU A 63 2.87 5.37 -14.46
C GLU A 63 2.65 4.10 -15.29
N ALA A 64 3.45 3.86 -16.32
CA ALA A 64 3.37 2.64 -17.12
C ALA A 64 3.70 1.38 -16.30
N PHE A 65 4.72 1.45 -15.45
CA PHE A 65 5.10 0.35 -14.56
C PHE A 65 4.00 0.08 -13.52
N LEU A 66 3.48 1.14 -12.88
CA LEU A 66 2.38 1.06 -11.93
C LEU A 66 1.14 0.44 -12.59
N ASN A 67 0.76 0.87 -13.77
CA ASN A 67 -0.39 0.30 -14.49
C ASN A 67 -0.21 -1.19 -14.78
N LYS A 68 0.99 -1.63 -15.17
CA LYS A 68 1.29 -3.06 -15.35
C LYS A 68 1.14 -3.83 -14.04
N THR A 69 1.71 -3.32 -12.95
CA THR A 69 1.58 -3.94 -11.63
C THR A 69 0.11 -3.98 -11.18
N LEU A 70 -0.66 -2.91 -11.38
CA LEU A 70 -2.09 -2.88 -11.06
C LEU A 70 -2.85 -3.92 -11.87
N MET A 71 -2.58 -4.06 -13.17
CA MET A 71 -3.20 -5.09 -14.00
C MET A 71 -2.85 -6.52 -13.53
N GLU A 72 -1.63 -6.77 -13.07
CA GLU A 72 -1.25 -8.05 -12.49
C GLU A 72 -1.99 -8.34 -11.18
N ASN A 73 -2.18 -7.32 -10.32
CA ASN A 73 -2.97 -7.47 -9.10
C ASN A 73 -4.46 -7.71 -9.41
N VAL A 74 -5.03 -7.06 -10.43
CA VAL A 74 -6.39 -7.34 -10.91
C VAL A 74 -6.50 -8.78 -11.40
N LYS A 75 -5.50 -9.31 -12.12
CA LYS A 75 -5.49 -10.74 -12.49
C LYS A 75 -5.46 -11.65 -11.26
N ALA A 76 -4.76 -11.28 -10.20
CA ALA A 76 -4.76 -12.03 -8.94
C ALA A 76 -6.13 -11.97 -8.21
N LEU A 77 -6.88 -10.87 -8.34
CA LEU A 77 -8.26 -10.81 -7.85
C LEU A 77 -9.20 -11.75 -8.62
N GLN A 78 -8.93 -11.98 -9.90
CA GLN A 78 -9.74 -12.86 -10.76
C GLN A 78 -9.28 -14.31 -10.72
N SER A 79 -8.08 -14.62 -10.22
CA SER A 79 -7.55 -15.98 -10.20
C SER A 79 -8.19 -16.83 -9.10
N SER A 80 -8.33 -18.12 -9.37
CA SER A 80 -8.92 -19.12 -8.46
C SER A 80 -7.89 -19.95 -7.70
N THR A 81 -6.62 -19.53 -7.68
CA THR A 81 -5.52 -20.19 -6.98
C THR A 81 -5.65 -20.08 -5.46
N GLU A 82 -5.07 -20.99 -4.68
CA GLU A 82 -5.14 -20.89 -3.21
C GLU A 82 -4.43 -19.64 -2.68
N ASP A 83 -3.27 -19.31 -3.23
CA ASP A 83 -2.50 -18.10 -2.88
C ASP A 83 -3.27 -16.79 -3.15
N SER A 84 -4.17 -16.79 -4.14
CA SER A 84 -4.97 -15.60 -4.43
C SER A 84 -6.13 -15.44 -3.46
N LYS A 85 -6.61 -16.50 -2.80
CA LYS A 85 -7.68 -16.40 -1.81
C LYS A 85 -7.23 -15.62 -0.56
N GLU A 86 -6.00 -15.86 -0.09
CA GLU A 86 -5.46 -15.09 1.05
C GLU A 86 -5.32 -13.60 0.70
N PHE A 87 -4.79 -13.32 -0.50
CA PHE A 87 -4.70 -11.95 -1.00
C PHE A 87 -6.08 -11.29 -1.13
N GLN A 88 -7.06 -11.98 -1.72
CA GLN A 88 -8.43 -11.50 -1.89
C GLN A 88 -9.10 -11.18 -0.55
N GLN A 89 -8.93 -12.02 0.47
CA GLN A 89 -9.49 -11.77 1.81
C GLN A 89 -8.90 -10.51 2.45
N LYS A 90 -7.57 -10.38 2.44
CA LYS A 90 -6.88 -9.18 2.95
C LYS A 90 -7.26 -7.93 2.15
N PHE A 91 -7.44 -8.07 0.84
CA PHE A 91 -7.85 -6.97 -0.02
C PHE A 91 -9.30 -6.54 0.24
N GLN A 92 -10.23 -7.46 0.49
CA GLN A 92 -11.60 -7.13 0.91
C GLN A 92 -11.64 -6.42 2.26
N GLU A 93 -10.80 -6.82 3.21
CA GLU A 93 -10.68 -6.10 4.48
C GLU A 93 -10.17 -4.67 4.26
N PHE A 94 -9.19 -4.51 3.38
CA PHE A 94 -8.67 -3.20 2.97
C PHE A 94 -9.77 -2.34 2.30
N GLU A 95 -10.53 -2.89 1.35
CA GLU A 95 -11.67 -2.24 0.70
C GLU A 95 -12.70 -1.75 1.72
N ARG A 96 -13.11 -2.62 2.66
CA ARG A 96 -14.06 -2.27 3.73
C ARG A 96 -13.52 -1.18 4.64
N LYS A 97 -12.25 -1.28 5.04
CA LYS A 97 -11.61 -0.30 5.92
C LYS A 97 -11.49 1.09 5.26
N ASN A 98 -11.24 1.12 3.97
CA ASN A 98 -11.06 2.36 3.21
C ASN A 98 -12.32 2.82 2.48
N ARG A 99 -13.44 2.09 2.61
CA ARG A 99 -14.72 2.42 1.98
C ARG A 99 -14.62 2.59 0.47
N CYS A 100 -13.90 1.68 -0.19
CA CYS A 100 -13.67 1.67 -1.63
C CYS A 100 -13.86 0.26 -2.22
N CYS A 101 -13.91 0.14 -3.54
CA CYS A 101 -14.05 -1.13 -4.25
C CYS A 101 -13.12 -1.17 -5.48
N GLY A 102 -12.46 -2.31 -5.71
CA GLY A 102 -11.57 -2.53 -6.85
C GLY A 102 -10.23 -1.79 -6.77
N LEU A 103 -9.40 -1.95 -7.81
CA LEU A 103 -8.14 -1.24 -7.97
C LEU A 103 -8.19 -0.17 -9.07
N LEU A 104 -8.85 -0.49 -10.18
CA LEU A 104 -8.89 0.29 -11.42
C LEU A 104 -10.33 0.58 -11.87
N ASN A 105 -11.20 -0.44 -11.87
CA ASN A 105 -12.54 -0.37 -12.47
C ASN A 105 -13.66 -0.74 -11.48
N GLY A 106 -13.43 -0.52 -10.18
CA GLY A 106 -14.42 -0.82 -9.16
C GLY A 106 -14.69 -2.32 -9.05
N HIS A 107 -15.97 -2.66 -8.86
CA HIS A 107 -16.40 -4.06 -8.71
C HIS A 107 -16.07 -4.95 -9.92
N LYS A 108 -15.81 -4.37 -11.10
CA LYS A 108 -15.47 -5.13 -12.32
C LYS A 108 -14.12 -5.83 -12.22
N ASP A 109 -13.20 -5.31 -11.39
CA ASP A 109 -11.87 -5.90 -11.23
C ASP A 109 -11.94 -7.30 -10.61
N TRP A 110 -12.99 -7.59 -9.84
CA TRP A 110 -13.25 -8.91 -9.25
C TRP A 110 -13.73 -9.96 -10.26
N GLY A 111 -14.16 -9.56 -11.46
CA GLY A 111 -14.62 -10.48 -12.50
C GLY A 111 -15.67 -11.48 -11.99
N ASN A 112 -15.47 -12.76 -12.30
CA ASN A 112 -16.37 -13.84 -11.88
C ASN A 112 -16.36 -14.08 -10.35
N ASN A 113 -15.31 -13.65 -9.65
CA ASN A 113 -15.20 -13.83 -8.20
C ASN A 113 -16.16 -12.93 -7.43
N PHE A 114 -16.68 -11.86 -8.07
CA PHE A 114 -17.65 -10.94 -7.47
C PHE A 114 -18.96 -11.61 -7.02
N GLU A 115 -19.40 -12.65 -7.74
CA GLU A 115 -20.64 -13.39 -7.47
C GLU A 115 -20.40 -14.71 -6.73
N SER A 116 -19.24 -15.33 -6.91
CA SER A 116 -18.92 -16.65 -6.34
C SER A 116 -18.33 -16.60 -4.93
N SER A 117 -17.94 -15.41 -4.44
CA SER A 117 -17.37 -15.29 -3.10
C SER A 117 -18.44 -15.37 -2.01
N PRO A 118 -18.26 -16.20 -0.96
CA PRO A 118 -19.16 -16.23 0.20
C PRO A 118 -19.10 -14.92 1.00
N LEU A 119 -18.03 -14.15 0.86
CA LEU A 119 -17.95 -12.78 1.35
C LEU A 119 -18.59 -11.85 0.34
N LYS A 120 -19.48 -10.97 0.81
CA LYS A 120 -20.11 -9.94 0.00
C LYS A 120 -19.06 -8.89 -0.41
N ILE A 121 -18.35 -9.14 -1.50
CA ILE A 121 -17.32 -8.25 -2.06
C ILE A 121 -17.88 -6.84 -2.25
N CYS A 122 -17.07 -5.84 -1.88
CA CYS A 122 -17.37 -4.41 -1.98
C CYS A 122 -18.63 -3.96 -1.24
N GLN A 123 -19.15 -4.72 -0.27
CA GLN A 123 -20.37 -4.34 0.43
C GLN A 123 -20.24 -2.99 1.13
N CYS A 124 -21.18 -2.10 0.85
CA CYS A 124 -21.30 -0.79 1.48
C CYS A 124 -22.16 -0.88 2.74
N GLU A 125 -21.65 -0.33 3.85
CA GLU A 125 -22.46 -0.09 5.06
C GLU A 125 -23.09 1.31 4.94
N LEU A 126 -24.42 1.40 4.96
CA LEU A 126 -25.14 2.67 4.89
C LEU A 126 -25.11 3.35 6.28
N GLU A 127 -24.05 4.10 6.54
CA GLU A 127 -24.03 5.13 7.61
C GLU A 127 -24.54 6.47 7.05
N GLU A 128 -25.17 7.31 7.88
CA GLU A 128 -25.84 8.58 7.48
C GLU A 128 -24.97 9.58 6.69
N GLN A 129 -23.63 9.43 6.71
CA GLN A 129 -22.67 10.26 5.99
C GLN A 129 -22.03 9.55 4.78
N SER A 130 -22.42 8.30 4.50
CA SER A 130 -21.80 7.37 3.53
C SER A 130 -22.60 7.22 2.22
N SER A 131 -23.75 7.87 2.08
CA SER A 131 -24.64 7.71 0.93
C SER A 131 -23.99 8.10 -0.41
N ASP A 132 -23.05 9.05 -0.40
CA ASP A 132 -22.33 9.48 -1.61
C ASP A 132 -21.26 8.48 -2.08
N LEU A 133 -20.83 7.55 -1.23
CA LEU A 133 -19.79 6.55 -1.52
C LEU A 133 -20.37 5.21 -2.00
N CYS A 134 -21.67 4.99 -1.77
CA CYS A 134 -22.35 3.76 -2.17
C CYS A 134 -23.07 3.92 -3.52
N THR A 135 -23.17 2.83 -4.27
CA THR A 135 -24.07 2.70 -5.42
C THR A 135 -24.85 1.39 -5.31
N GLU A 136 -26.10 1.39 -5.78
CA GLU A 136 -26.86 0.15 -5.88
C GLU A 136 -26.43 -0.62 -7.13
N PHE A 137 -26.14 -1.91 -6.97
CA PHE A 137 -25.82 -2.83 -8.06
C PHE A 137 -26.46 -4.18 -7.81
N LYS A 138 -27.34 -4.63 -8.72
CA LYS A 138 -28.08 -5.91 -8.61
C LYS A 138 -28.80 -6.09 -7.24
N GLY A 139 -29.41 -5.03 -6.70
CA GLY A 139 -30.14 -5.08 -5.44
C GLY A 139 -29.28 -5.12 -4.17
N ARG A 140 -27.96 -4.87 -4.28
CA ARG A 140 -27.06 -4.65 -3.12
C ARG A 140 -26.36 -3.30 -3.23
N TYR A 141 -26.08 -2.67 -2.08
CA TYR A 141 -25.24 -1.48 -2.01
C TYR A 141 -23.77 -1.88 -1.99
N ILE A 142 -23.00 -1.34 -2.92
CA ILE A 142 -21.55 -1.52 -3.01
C ILE A 142 -20.83 -0.18 -2.99
N TYR A 143 -19.58 -0.15 -2.53
CA TYR A 143 -18.74 1.03 -2.69
C TYR A 143 -18.54 1.33 -4.19
N LYS A 144 -18.54 2.61 -4.54
CA LYS A 144 -18.27 3.11 -5.89
C LYS A 144 -16.86 2.75 -6.35
#